data_AF-A0A815UCE8-F1
#
_entry.id   AF-A0A815UCE8-F1
#
_cell.length_a   1.000
_cell.length_b   1.000
_cell.length_c   1.000
_cell.angle_alpha   90.00
_cell.angle_beta   90.00
_cell.angle_gamma   90.00
#
_symmetry.space_group_name_H-M   'P 1'
#
loop_
_entity.id
_entity.type
_entity.pdbx_description
1 polymer ?
#
loop_
_entity_poly.entity_id
_entity_poly.type
_entity_poly.pdbx_seq_one_letter_code
_entity_poly.pdbx_strand_id
1 'polypeptide(L)'
;ITLAELNVLMTSLVTMELLRQAVGNYWSKPAGYDSVNMTRQVSEEEWKAQDDKFFNDLSDGFMLIETPKDDMVIIEQLLQVKAGFFPTSAVIKTRQKCCLKCGRENNFLDVVATGLRVHKPQFLIDVFSGKYGWILNTHQNQKCICYQCGEELPEAAAKYSAPNMGEQRSYYRWIWSF
;
A
#
# COMPACT_ATOMS: atom_id res chain seq x y z
N ILE A 1 17.60 27.96 17.32
CA ILE A 1 17.39 26.78 16.45
C ILE A 1 18.76 26.28 16.05
N THR A 2 19.10 25.06 16.45
CA THR A 2 20.36 24.39 16.09
C THR A 2 20.30 23.88 14.66
N LEU A 3 21.46 23.58 14.05
CA LEU A 3 21.52 22.99 12.71
C LEU A 3 20.73 21.65 12.62
N ALA A 4 20.69 20.90 13.73
CA ALA A 4 19.94 19.66 13.83
C ALA A 4 18.42 19.89 13.81
N GLU A 5 17.93 20.91 14.54
CA GLU A 5 16.52 21.30 14.53
C GLU A 5 16.08 21.84 13.16
N LEU A 6 16.96 22.56 12.46
CA LEU A 6 16.75 23.03 11.09
C LEU A 6 16.67 21.87 10.10
N ASN A 7 17.53 20.85 10.22
CA ASN A 7 17.45 19.65 9.40
C ASN A 7 16.17 18.85 9.65
N VAL A 8 15.75 18.68 10.91
CA VAL A 8 14.48 17.99 11.23
C VAL A 8 13.28 18.76 10.67
N LEU A 9 13.27 20.10 10.78
CA LEU A 9 12.23 20.95 10.19
C LEU A 9 12.21 20.89 8.67
N MET A 10 13.38 20.92 8.01
CA MET A 10 13.46 20.78 6.56
C MET A 10 13.01 19.40 6.09
N THR A 11 13.41 18.31 6.76
CA THR A 11 12.93 16.97 6.42
C THR A 11 11.43 16.86 6.59
N SER A 12 10.86 17.42 7.67
CA SER A 12 9.41 17.48 7.89
C SER A 12 8.67 18.28 6.81
N LEU A 13 9.21 19.44 6.40
CA LEU A 13 8.66 20.27 5.32
C LEU A 13 8.74 19.58 3.95
N VAL A 14 9.84 18.89 3.65
CA VAL A 14 10.01 18.11 2.42
C VAL A 14 9.04 16.92 2.42
N THR A 15 8.89 16.20 3.54
CA THR A 15 7.91 15.11 3.68
C THR A 15 6.47 15.62 3.56
N MET A 16 6.17 16.82 4.06
CA MET A 16 4.87 17.47 3.92
C MET A 16 4.59 17.96 2.50
N GLU A 17 5.58 18.44 1.76
CA GLU A 17 5.41 18.81 0.34
C GLU A 17 5.34 17.56 -0.54
N LEU A 18 6.06 16.48 -0.22
CA LEU A 18 5.89 15.17 -0.85
C LEU A 18 4.51 14.56 -0.53
N LEU A 19 4.00 14.73 0.69
CA LEU A 19 2.62 14.42 1.06
C LEU A 19 1.64 15.28 0.24
N ARG A 20 1.90 16.58 0.07
CA ARG A 20 1.05 17.48 -0.70
C ARG A 20 1.07 17.17 -2.21
N GLN A 21 2.20 16.74 -2.75
CA GLN A 21 2.35 16.30 -4.16
C GLN A 21 1.82 14.88 -4.37
N ALA A 22 1.94 14.00 -3.38
CA ALA A 22 1.30 12.70 -3.36
C ALA A 22 -0.21 12.84 -3.26
N VAL A 23 -0.74 13.78 -2.49
CA VAL A 23 -2.18 14.01 -2.27
C VAL A 23 -2.80 14.97 -3.30
N GLY A 24 -2.00 15.83 -3.94
CA GLY A 24 -2.48 16.97 -4.74
C GLY A 24 -1.93 16.99 -6.16
N ASN A 25 -2.67 16.37 -7.08
CA ASN A 25 -3.37 17.08 -8.18
C ASN A 25 -4.11 16.06 -9.04
N TYR A 26 -5.45 16.10 -8.94
CA TYR A 26 -6.44 15.50 -9.83
C TYR A 26 -6.18 14.07 -10.29
N TRP A 27 -6.46 13.10 -9.40
CA TRP A 27 -7.02 11.86 -9.92
C TRP A 27 -8.47 12.17 -10.35
N SER A 28 -8.70 12.19 -11.65
CA SER A 28 -10.05 12.27 -12.20
C SER A 28 -10.66 10.88 -12.14
N LYS A 29 -11.78 10.77 -11.44
CA LYS A 29 -12.57 9.55 -11.34
C LYS A 29 -12.85 9.00 -12.76
N PRO A 30 -12.34 7.82 -13.15
CA PRO A 30 -12.67 7.21 -14.43
C PRO A 30 -14.18 7.09 -14.53
N ALA A 31 -14.72 7.33 -15.73
CA ALA A 31 -16.14 7.10 -16.00
C ALA A 31 -16.47 5.63 -15.65
N GLY A 32 -17.37 5.41 -14.69
CA GLY A 32 -17.77 4.07 -14.21
C GLY A 32 -17.19 3.64 -12.85
N TYR A 33 -16.40 4.47 -12.16
CA TYR A 33 -15.87 4.15 -10.84
C TYR A 33 -16.98 4.10 -9.77
N ASP A 34 -17.27 2.92 -9.22
CA ASP A 34 -18.26 2.72 -8.15
C ASP A 34 -17.57 2.38 -6.82
N SER A 35 -17.57 3.35 -5.91
CA SER A 35 -16.96 3.20 -4.58
C SER A 35 -17.71 2.23 -3.66
N VAL A 36 -18.96 1.88 -3.99
CA VAL A 36 -19.81 1.01 -3.16
C VAL A 36 -19.41 -0.47 -3.30
N ASN A 37 -18.70 -0.83 -4.37
CA ASN A 37 -18.38 -2.22 -4.72
C ASN A 37 -16.88 -2.58 -4.64
N MET A 38 -16.05 -1.72 -4.05
CA MET A 38 -14.57 -1.89 -4.08
C MET A 38 -14.04 -2.92 -3.10
N THR A 39 -14.73 -3.14 -1.98
CA THR A 39 -14.36 -4.13 -0.98
C THR A 39 -15.57 -4.96 -0.62
N ARG A 40 -15.35 -6.26 -0.44
CA ARG A 40 -16.38 -7.21 0.01
C ARG A 40 -15.89 -7.87 1.29
N GLN A 41 -16.75 -7.90 2.31
CA GLN A 41 -16.53 -8.74 3.47
C GLN A 41 -16.75 -10.21 3.08
N VAL A 42 -15.83 -11.09 3.47
CA VAL A 42 -15.82 -12.51 3.11
C VAL A 42 -15.78 -13.42 4.33
N SER A 43 -15.99 -14.73 4.13
CA SER A 43 -15.76 -15.71 5.19
C SER A 43 -14.26 -15.93 5.43
N GLU A 44 -13.92 -16.54 6.56
CA GLU A 44 -12.53 -16.88 6.88
C GLU A 44 -11.95 -17.89 5.90
N GLU A 45 -12.74 -18.90 5.51
CA GLU A 45 -12.35 -19.95 4.56
C GLU A 45 -12.06 -19.36 3.19
N GLU A 46 -12.91 -18.42 2.75
CA GLU A 46 -12.72 -17.72 1.50
C GLU A 46 -11.45 -16.85 1.53
N TRP A 47 -11.23 -16.13 2.62
CA TRP A 47 -10.03 -15.32 2.79
C TRP A 47 -8.76 -16.18 2.79
N LYS A 48 -8.75 -17.30 3.52
CA LYS A 48 -7.63 -18.25 3.55
C LYS A 48 -7.30 -18.80 2.16
N ALA A 49 -8.32 -19.14 1.37
CA ALA A 49 -8.12 -19.61 0.01
C ALA A 49 -7.48 -18.54 -0.91
N GLN A 50 -7.78 -17.26 -0.68
CA GLN A 50 -7.16 -16.16 -1.43
C GLN A 50 -5.74 -15.84 -0.93
N ASP A 51 -5.51 -15.92 0.38
CA ASP A 51 -4.21 -15.75 1.00
C ASP A 51 -3.23 -16.84 0.52
N ASP A 52 -3.67 -18.09 0.46
CA ASP A 52 -2.86 -19.18 -0.09
C ASP A 52 -2.53 -18.96 -1.57
N LYS A 53 -3.49 -18.47 -2.37
CA LYS A 53 -3.22 -18.10 -3.77
C LYS A 53 -2.26 -16.91 -3.87
N PHE A 54 -2.37 -15.94 -2.97
CA PHE A 54 -1.48 -14.78 -2.97
C PHE A 54 -0.01 -15.24 -2.85
N PHE A 55 0.31 -16.06 -1.86
CA PHE A 55 1.68 -16.48 -1.58
C PHE A 55 2.21 -17.60 -2.46
N ASN A 56 1.36 -18.55 -2.88
CA ASN A 56 1.82 -19.76 -3.57
C ASN A 56 1.67 -19.70 -5.09
N ASP A 57 0.72 -18.91 -5.61
CA ASP A 57 0.46 -18.85 -7.06
C ASP A 57 1.29 -17.75 -7.71
N LEU A 58 2.57 -18.00 -7.95
CA LEU A 58 3.47 -17.07 -8.65
C LEU A 58 3.54 -17.32 -10.16
N SER A 59 2.47 -17.90 -10.73
CA SER A 59 2.34 -18.08 -12.18
C SER A 59 2.33 -16.73 -12.91
N ASP A 60 2.48 -16.74 -14.24
CA ASP A 60 2.43 -15.55 -15.10
C ASP A 60 3.43 -14.43 -14.75
N GLY A 61 4.58 -14.79 -14.17
CA GLY A 61 5.67 -13.84 -13.87
C GLY A 61 5.39 -12.93 -12.67
N PHE A 62 4.45 -13.28 -11.80
CA PHE A 62 4.28 -12.61 -10.52
C PHE A 62 5.45 -12.91 -9.57
N MET A 63 5.77 -11.92 -8.74
CA MET A 63 6.75 -12.02 -7.67
C MET A 63 6.25 -11.35 -6.40
N LEU A 64 6.78 -11.82 -5.27
CA LEU A 64 6.54 -11.22 -3.96
C LEU A 64 7.68 -10.26 -3.64
N ILE A 65 7.34 -9.07 -3.17
CA ILE A 65 8.30 -8.07 -2.72
C ILE A 65 7.94 -7.67 -1.30
N GLU A 66 8.84 -7.95 -0.37
CA GLU A 66 8.73 -7.51 1.01
C GLU A 66 9.11 -6.04 1.14
N THR A 67 8.34 -5.30 1.92
CA THR A 67 8.59 -3.87 2.15
C THR A 67 9.72 -3.70 3.17
N PRO A 68 10.83 -3.03 2.81
CA PRO A 68 11.93 -2.79 3.74
C PRO A 68 11.50 -2.02 4.98
N LYS A 69 12.22 -2.23 6.09
CA LYS A 69 11.92 -1.60 7.39
C LYS A 69 11.86 -0.08 7.31
N ASP A 70 12.77 0.55 6.56
CA ASP A 70 12.81 2.01 6.42
C ASP A 70 11.55 2.53 5.72
N ASP A 71 11.05 1.81 4.71
CA ASP A 71 9.80 2.15 4.03
C ASP A 71 8.59 1.91 4.92
N MET A 72 8.60 0.88 5.78
CA MET A 72 7.54 0.69 6.79
C MET A 72 7.45 1.87 7.76
N VAL A 73 8.59 2.44 8.17
CA VAL A 73 8.62 3.65 9.02
C VAL A 73 7.99 4.84 8.31
N ILE A 74 8.28 5.03 7.02
CA ILE A 74 7.67 6.09 6.21
C ILE A 74 6.15 5.88 6.14
N ILE A 75 5.69 4.66 5.91
CA ILE A 75 4.25 4.33 5.89
C ILE A 75 3.57 4.73 7.20
N GLU A 76 4.15 4.39 8.36
CA GLU A 76 3.60 4.75 9.66
C GLU A 76 3.51 6.28 9.86
N GLN A 77 4.52 7.02 9.38
CA GLN A 77 4.51 8.48 9.38
C GLN A 77 3.42 9.06 8.46
N LEU A 78 3.27 8.53 7.25
CA LEU A 78 2.24 8.97 6.30
C LEU A 78 0.82 8.74 6.85
N LEU A 79 0.62 7.63 7.56
CA LEU A 79 -0.63 7.29 8.21
C LEU A 79 -0.83 8.04 9.54
N GLN A 80 0.19 8.71 10.07
CA GLN A 80 0.17 9.40 11.36
C GLN A 80 -0.13 8.46 12.54
N VAL A 81 0.38 7.23 12.47
CA VAL A 81 0.28 6.23 13.55
C VAL A 81 1.58 6.18 14.35
N LYS A 82 1.51 5.56 15.53
CA LYS A 82 2.70 5.33 16.36
C LYS A 82 3.66 4.37 15.65
N ALA A 83 4.96 4.60 15.82
CA ALA A 83 5.99 3.67 15.35
C ALA A 83 5.75 2.24 15.90
N GLY A 84 5.84 1.24 15.02
CA GLY A 84 5.53 -0.16 15.33
C GLY A 84 4.04 -0.49 15.33
N PHE A 85 3.22 0.33 14.68
CA PHE A 85 1.82 0.01 14.39
C PHE A 85 1.70 -1.24 13.52
N PHE A 86 2.60 -1.41 12.54
CA PHE A 86 2.74 -2.65 11.79
C PHE A 86 3.72 -3.58 12.52
N PRO A 87 3.27 -4.71 13.08
CA PRO A 87 4.15 -5.64 13.80
C PRO A 87 5.02 -6.49 12.85
N THR A 88 4.67 -6.54 11.56
CA THR A 88 5.38 -7.27 10.52
C THR A 88 5.48 -6.42 9.24
N SER A 89 6.45 -6.75 8.38
CA SER A 89 6.55 -6.14 7.06
C SER A 89 5.30 -6.45 6.22
N ALA A 90 4.92 -5.56 5.32
CA ALA A 90 3.93 -5.86 4.29
C ALA A 90 4.62 -6.44 3.05
N VAL A 91 3.97 -7.41 2.41
CA VAL A 91 4.39 -7.98 1.12
C VAL A 91 3.42 -7.54 0.04
N ILE A 92 3.97 -7.20 -1.12
CA ILE A 92 3.17 -7.03 -2.33
C ILE A 92 3.42 -8.19 -3.29
N LYS A 93 2.43 -8.49 -4.11
CA LYS A 93 2.52 -9.36 -5.29
C LYS A 93 2.34 -8.50 -6.54
N THR A 94 3.33 -8.53 -7.42
CA THR A 94 3.35 -7.70 -8.65
C THR A 94 4.15 -8.39 -9.76
N ARG A 95 4.00 -7.98 -11.02
CA ARG A 95 4.84 -8.48 -12.13
C ARG A 95 6.02 -7.56 -12.43
N GLN A 96 6.08 -6.39 -11.80
CA GLN A 96 7.12 -5.41 -12.04
C GLN A 96 7.88 -5.07 -10.77
N LYS A 97 9.17 -5.44 -10.75
CA LYS A 97 10.03 -5.26 -9.58
C LYS A 97 10.31 -3.80 -9.26
N CYS A 98 10.64 -2.97 -10.27
CA CYS A 98 11.07 -1.59 -10.06
C CYS A 98 10.26 -0.61 -10.89
N CYS A 99 10.18 0.64 -10.41
CA CYS A 99 9.70 1.75 -11.23
C CYS A 99 10.64 1.98 -12.42
N LEU A 100 10.09 2.04 -13.64
CA LEU A 100 10.89 2.24 -14.86
C LEU A 100 11.52 3.63 -14.96
N LYS A 101 11.00 4.60 -14.20
CA LYS A 101 11.47 6.00 -14.24
C LYS A 101 12.62 6.28 -13.26
N CYS A 102 12.46 5.88 -12.00
CA CYS A 102 13.45 6.19 -10.94
C CYS A 102 14.22 4.98 -10.43
N GLY A 103 13.90 3.76 -10.89
CA GLY A 103 14.59 2.52 -10.49
C GLY A 103 14.27 2.01 -9.08
N ARG A 104 13.50 2.76 -8.27
CA ARG A 104 13.05 2.32 -6.94
C ARG A 104 12.30 1.00 -7.03
N GLU A 105 12.59 0.07 -6.12
CA GLU A 105 11.82 -1.16 -5.99
C GLU A 105 10.38 -0.84 -5.58
N ASN A 106 9.43 -1.49 -6.24
CA ASN A 106 8.01 -1.38 -5.96
C ASN A 106 7.69 -2.13 -4.67
N ASN A 107 6.94 -1.52 -3.74
CA ASN A 107 6.54 -2.18 -2.50
C ASN A 107 5.26 -1.57 -1.91
N PHE A 108 4.95 -1.90 -0.65
CA PHE A 108 3.70 -1.46 -0.01
C PHE A 108 3.62 0.06 0.22
N LEU A 109 4.75 0.77 0.20
CA LEU A 109 4.73 2.24 0.28
C LEU A 109 4.02 2.86 -0.94
N ASP A 110 4.15 2.27 -2.13
CA ASP A 110 3.43 2.70 -3.33
C ASP A 110 1.92 2.49 -3.19
N VAL A 111 1.52 1.38 -2.56
CA VAL A 111 0.13 1.06 -2.24
C VAL A 111 -0.46 2.13 -1.31
N VAL A 112 0.24 2.45 -0.22
CA VAL A 112 -0.22 3.45 0.76
C VAL A 112 -0.28 4.84 0.12
N ALA A 113 0.74 5.22 -0.65
CA ALA A 113 0.76 6.50 -1.35
C ALA A 113 -0.40 6.63 -2.35
N THR A 114 -0.71 5.55 -3.08
CA THR A 114 -1.86 5.49 -3.98
C THR A 114 -3.17 5.59 -3.20
N GLY A 115 -3.32 4.82 -2.12
CA GLY A 115 -4.52 4.83 -1.28
C GLY A 115 -4.81 6.21 -0.68
N LEU A 116 -3.78 6.95 -0.27
CA LEU A 116 -3.89 8.29 0.29
C LEU A 116 -4.33 9.37 -0.72
N ARG A 117 -4.28 9.09 -2.03
CA ARG A 117 -4.88 9.97 -3.06
C ARG A 117 -6.40 9.92 -3.08
N VAL A 118 -6.97 8.82 -2.61
CA VAL A 118 -8.41 8.51 -2.75
C VAL A 118 -9.10 8.48 -1.38
N HIS A 119 -8.39 8.07 -0.35
CA HIS A 119 -8.94 7.83 0.99
C HIS A 119 -8.25 8.68 2.05
N LYS A 120 -8.97 8.95 3.13
CA LYS A 120 -8.39 9.57 4.33
C LYS A 120 -7.45 8.57 5.04
N PRO A 121 -6.38 9.03 5.70
CA PRO A 121 -5.48 8.16 6.48
C PRO A 121 -6.22 7.22 7.44
N GLN A 122 -7.23 7.73 8.17
CA GLN A 122 -8.01 6.92 9.11
C GLN A 122 -8.69 5.71 8.47
N PHE A 123 -9.17 5.84 7.22
CA PHE A 123 -9.78 4.72 6.52
C PHE A 123 -8.75 3.63 6.22
N LEU A 124 -7.56 4.02 5.76
CA LEU A 124 -6.47 3.08 5.52
C LEU A 124 -6.00 2.41 6.82
N ILE A 125 -5.93 3.15 7.94
CA ILE A 125 -5.65 2.59 9.26
C ILE A 125 -6.69 1.53 9.65
N ASP A 126 -7.97 1.85 9.50
CA ASP A 126 -9.08 0.93 9.83
C ASP A 126 -9.00 -0.36 8.97
N VAL A 127 -8.68 -0.23 7.69
CA VAL A 127 -8.42 -1.35 6.78
C VAL A 127 -7.21 -2.17 7.24
N PHE A 128 -6.07 -1.51 7.43
CA PHE A 128 -4.81 -2.19 7.70
C PHE A 128 -4.73 -2.80 9.09
N SER A 129 -5.51 -2.29 10.04
CA SER A 129 -5.71 -2.89 11.37
C SER A 129 -6.72 -4.05 11.38
N GLY A 130 -7.38 -4.33 10.26
CA GLY A 130 -8.37 -5.40 10.17
C GLY A 130 -9.71 -5.09 10.86
N LYS A 131 -10.03 -3.81 11.11
CA LYS A 131 -11.29 -3.38 11.78
C LYS A 131 -12.54 -3.92 11.09
N TYR A 132 -12.48 -4.10 9.77
CA TYR A 132 -13.59 -4.59 8.96
C TYR A 132 -13.64 -6.12 8.82
N GLY A 133 -12.81 -6.86 9.56
CA GLY A 133 -12.71 -8.32 9.46
C GLY A 133 -12.02 -8.75 8.17
N TRP A 134 -12.50 -9.84 7.56
CA TRP A 134 -11.95 -10.37 6.30
C TRP A 134 -12.48 -9.58 5.12
N ILE A 135 -11.62 -8.78 4.48
CA ILE A 135 -12.00 -8.00 3.31
C ILE A 135 -11.14 -8.36 2.11
N LEU A 136 -11.80 -8.50 0.95
CA LEU A 136 -11.13 -8.60 -0.35
C LEU A 136 -11.42 -7.34 -1.15
N ASN A 137 -10.39 -6.78 -1.76
CA ASN A 137 -10.58 -5.81 -2.83
C ASN A 137 -10.95 -6.55 -4.13
N THR A 138 -12.00 -6.09 -4.81
CA THR A 138 -12.61 -6.76 -5.97
C THR A 138 -12.13 -6.19 -7.30
N HIS A 139 -11.39 -5.07 -7.29
CA HIS A 139 -10.90 -4.46 -8.53
C HIS A 139 -9.59 -5.08 -8.97
N GLN A 140 -9.52 -5.52 -10.23
CA GLN A 140 -8.35 -6.24 -10.75
C GLN A 140 -7.28 -5.32 -11.37
N ASN A 141 -7.60 -4.06 -11.70
CA ASN A 141 -6.74 -3.19 -12.53
C ASN A 141 -6.63 -1.76 -11.97
N GLN A 142 -6.34 -1.61 -10.68
CA GLN A 142 -5.99 -0.28 -10.18
C GLN A 142 -4.58 0.08 -10.65
N LYS A 143 -4.33 1.38 -10.85
CA LYS A 143 -3.02 1.88 -11.21
C LYS A 143 -2.38 2.48 -9.98
N CYS A 144 -1.27 1.90 -9.56
CA CYS A 144 -0.42 2.42 -8.50
C CYS A 144 0.40 3.62 -8.99
N ILE A 145 0.84 4.45 -8.05
CA ILE A 145 1.91 5.43 -8.29
C ILE A 145 3.22 4.99 -7.63
N CYS A 146 4.34 5.39 -8.20
CA CYS A 146 5.61 5.31 -7.49
C CYS A 146 5.68 6.41 -6.43
N TYR A 147 5.89 6.03 -5.17
CA TYR A 147 6.02 6.99 -4.07
C TYR A 147 7.13 8.03 -4.31
N GLN A 148 8.30 7.60 -4.81
CA GLN A 148 9.48 8.46 -4.94
C GLN A 148 9.38 9.50 -6.05
N CYS A 149 8.79 9.15 -7.20
CA CYS A 149 8.82 10.01 -8.39
C CYS A 149 7.43 10.43 -8.90
N GLY A 150 6.36 9.98 -8.23
CA GLY A 150 4.98 10.31 -8.55
C GLY A 150 4.46 9.72 -9.86
N GLU A 151 5.26 8.93 -10.58
CA GLU A 151 4.91 8.33 -11.86
C GLU A 151 3.77 7.31 -11.69
N GLU A 152 2.79 7.37 -12.59
CA GLU A 152 1.77 6.33 -12.70
C GLU A 152 2.43 5.05 -13.22
N LEU A 153 2.32 3.98 -12.45
CA LEU A 153 2.93 2.71 -12.80
C LEU A 153 2.04 1.98 -13.82
N PRO A 154 2.64 1.23 -14.76
CA PRO A 154 1.88 0.49 -15.75
C PRO A 154 1.04 -0.62 -15.09
N GLU A 155 0.06 -1.17 -15.81
CA GLU A 155 -0.84 -2.20 -15.30
C GLU A 155 -0.12 -3.47 -14.79
N ALA A 156 1.03 -3.83 -15.40
CA ALA A 156 1.87 -4.92 -14.92
C ALA A 156 2.45 -4.69 -13.51
N ALA A 157 2.47 -3.44 -13.05
CA ALA A 157 2.90 -3.02 -11.72
C ALA A 157 1.74 -2.88 -10.73
N ALA A 158 0.53 -3.34 -11.08
CA ALA A 158 -0.56 -3.57 -10.14
C ALA A 158 -0.05 -4.39 -8.95
N LYS A 159 -0.56 -4.07 -7.77
CA LYS A 159 -0.07 -4.59 -6.51
C LYS A 159 -1.23 -5.17 -5.74
N TYR A 160 -1.16 -6.47 -5.52
CA TYR A 160 -1.91 -7.09 -4.43
C TYR A 160 -1.03 -6.98 -3.20
N SER A 161 -1.59 -6.69 -2.05
CA SER A 161 -0.81 -6.53 -0.83
C SER A 161 -1.44 -7.26 0.34
N ALA A 162 -0.59 -7.85 1.18
CA ALA A 162 -0.94 -8.61 2.36
C ALA A 162 0.17 -8.47 3.42
N PRO A 163 -0.14 -8.58 4.73
CA PRO A 163 0.86 -8.60 5.79
C PRO A 163 1.72 -9.87 5.72
N ASN A 164 3.03 -9.75 5.95
CA ASN A 164 3.96 -10.89 6.01
C ASN A 164 3.88 -11.58 7.38
N MET A 165 2.84 -12.39 7.57
CA MET A 165 2.54 -13.01 8.88
C MET A 165 3.25 -14.37 9.09
N GLY A 166 4.06 -14.84 8.14
CA GLY A 166 4.65 -16.18 8.19
C GLY A 166 3.59 -17.28 8.42
N GLU A 167 3.85 -18.19 9.35
CA GLU A 167 2.90 -19.25 9.75
C GLU A 167 1.81 -18.79 10.76
N GLN A 168 1.90 -17.57 11.31
CA GLN A 168 0.98 -17.06 12.33
C GLN A 168 -0.05 -16.06 11.73
N ARG A 169 -0.92 -16.55 10.85
CA ARG A 169 -1.84 -15.75 10.01
C ARG A 169 -3.13 -15.25 10.70
N SER A 170 -3.10 -14.81 11.96
CA SER A 170 -4.35 -14.60 12.75
C SER A 170 -4.80 -13.15 13.00
N TYR A 171 -3.98 -12.11 12.75
CA TYR A 171 -4.27 -10.76 13.27
C TYR A 171 -4.57 -9.64 12.25
N TYR A 172 -4.18 -9.77 10.97
CA TYR A 172 -4.39 -8.74 9.96
C TYR A 172 -4.98 -9.33 8.67
N ARG A 173 -6.12 -8.81 8.23
CA ARG A 173 -7.11 -9.54 7.42
C ARG A 173 -7.46 -8.84 6.11
N TRP A 174 -6.48 -8.27 5.42
CA TRP A 174 -6.71 -7.53 4.18
C TRP A 174 -5.84 -8.09 3.04
N ILE A 175 -6.49 -8.34 1.91
CA ILE A 175 -5.84 -8.47 0.60
C ILE A 175 -6.33 -7.29 -0.21
N TRP A 176 -5.45 -6.34 -0.48
CA TRP A 176 -5.81 -5.10 -1.17
C TRP A 176 -5.11 -5.03 -2.53
N SER A 177 -5.89 -4.92 -3.60
CA SER A 177 -5.43 -4.71 -4.97
C SER A 177 -5.43 -3.23 -5.32
N PHE A 178 -4.26 -2.70 -5.65
CA PHE A 178 -4.06 -1.38 -6.24
C PHE A 178 -3.39 -1.49 -7.61
#